data_AF-A0A0C2WY67-F1
#
_entry.id   AF-A0A0C2WY67-F1
#
_cell.length_a   1.000
_cell.length_b   1.000
_cell.length_c   1.000
_cell.angle_alpha   90.00
_cell.angle_beta   90.00
_cell.angle_gamma   90.00
#
_symmetry.space_group_name_H-M   'P 1'
#
loop_
_entity.id
_entity.type
_entity.pdbx_description
1 polymer ?
#
loop_
_entity_poly.entity_id
_entity_poly.type
_entity_poly.pdbx_seq_one_letter_code
_entity_poly.pdbx_strand_id
1 'polypeptide(L)'
;MPMKYESRKFVDLILRVTSKWANWDPPRQINIGDYGTVNQDTGEFECEGSIYGDSFQATAAKLGVDLKELGPKLHGEELEIIVTSKGMTATKVEFSPQAGFQNVVEAGIRVQLQCGGDRGAALILYKPQYWSLPHDPGLYKLLQERPDPLDRKYIVTEVVKCPGYVLYLSNKTNESFEVQLGANMPLMPNVSVGGQSTLNWSEKVATGILRRANGTDATYIPLFKLKQPPAWFWKYMPYRRGEARRKEDFSSFEDVLQPWNWLDEDGVEQEYYDPRRGRGRVVRQIAPTVKLYNYYKAYIGLVVGSLRAHQQSFQIQ
;
A
#
# COMPACT_ATOMS: atom_id res chain seq x y z
N MET A 1 -11.23 21.87 -14.63
CA MET A 1 -9.78 22.21 -14.69
C MET A 1 -9.00 20.95 -14.33
N PRO A 2 -7.89 20.63 -15.02
CA PRO A 2 -7.05 19.50 -14.65
C PRO A 2 -6.51 19.70 -13.23
N MET A 3 -6.57 18.63 -12.43
CA MET A 3 -6.15 18.70 -11.04
C MET A 3 -4.62 18.81 -10.98
N LYS A 4 -4.10 19.66 -10.10
CA LYS A 4 -2.64 19.84 -10.01
C LYS A 4 -1.94 18.62 -9.36
N TYR A 5 -2.65 17.84 -8.53
CA TYR A 5 -2.05 16.83 -7.63
C TYR A 5 -2.89 15.54 -7.47
N GLU A 6 -3.26 14.91 -8.59
CA GLU A 6 -4.09 13.69 -8.65
C GLU A 6 -3.51 12.54 -7.83
N SER A 7 -2.21 12.30 -7.99
CA SER A 7 -1.47 11.27 -7.29
C SER A 7 -1.50 11.47 -5.78
N ARG A 8 -1.20 12.69 -5.29
CA ARG A 8 -1.22 13.00 -3.84
C ARG A 8 -2.60 12.81 -3.24
N LYS A 9 -3.65 13.21 -3.97
CA LYS A 9 -5.04 13.03 -3.50
C LYS A 9 -5.41 11.56 -3.41
N PHE A 10 -5.03 10.76 -4.40
CA PHE A 10 -5.25 9.32 -4.37
C PHE A 10 -4.50 8.66 -3.20
N VAL A 11 -3.20 8.97 -3.04
CA VAL A 11 -2.37 8.47 -1.94
C VAL A 11 -2.98 8.82 -0.59
N ASP A 12 -3.42 10.06 -0.40
CA ASP A 12 -4.03 10.50 0.86
C ASP A 12 -5.33 9.74 1.18
N LEU A 13 -6.22 9.59 0.20
CA LEU A 13 -7.48 8.87 0.39
C LEU A 13 -7.26 7.39 0.73
N ILE A 14 -6.29 6.72 0.09
CA ILE A 14 -5.98 5.31 0.37
C ILE A 14 -5.19 5.14 1.66
N LEU A 15 -4.24 6.03 1.97
CA LEU A 15 -3.45 5.99 3.20
C LEU A 15 -4.35 6.10 4.43
N ARG A 16 -5.39 6.95 4.38
CA ARG A 16 -6.37 7.09 5.47
C ARG A 16 -7.11 5.81 5.80
N VAL A 17 -7.41 4.99 4.79
CA VAL A 17 -8.17 3.75 4.96
C VAL A 17 -7.26 2.56 5.30
N THR A 18 -6.11 2.48 4.64
CA THR A 18 -5.24 1.28 4.71
C THR A 18 -4.08 1.42 5.70
N SER A 19 -3.76 2.64 6.13
CA SER A 19 -2.49 2.96 6.80
C SER A 19 -1.25 2.52 5.98
N LYS A 20 -1.40 2.40 4.65
CA LYS A 20 -0.35 2.08 3.68
C LYS A 20 -0.33 3.14 2.58
N TRP A 21 0.86 3.47 2.12
CA TRP A 21 1.07 4.35 1.00
C TRP A 21 0.62 3.65 -0.29
N ALA A 22 -0.16 4.35 -1.10
CA ALA A 22 -0.49 3.86 -2.42
C ALA A 22 0.64 4.17 -3.40
N ASN A 23 1.00 3.21 -4.23
CA ASN A 23 1.83 3.45 -5.38
C ASN A 23 0.95 3.94 -6.53
N TRP A 24 1.15 5.18 -6.95
CA TRP A 24 0.41 5.76 -8.07
C TRP A 24 0.74 5.09 -9.41
N ASP A 25 1.93 4.46 -9.50
CA ASP A 25 2.39 3.69 -10.64
C ASP A 25 2.82 2.27 -10.21
N PRO A 26 1.87 1.34 -9.95
CA PRO A 26 2.18 0.01 -9.43
C PRO A 26 3.19 -0.84 -10.22
N PRO A 27 3.37 -0.67 -11.55
CA PRO A 27 4.48 -1.30 -12.28
C PRO A 27 5.87 -0.89 -11.80
N ARG A 28 6.02 0.33 -11.26
CA ARG A 28 7.27 0.82 -10.67
C ARG A 28 7.61 -0.05 -9.46
N GLN A 29 8.80 -0.65 -9.51
CA GLN A 29 9.27 -1.54 -8.46
C GLN A 29 9.66 -0.75 -7.21
N ILE A 30 9.09 -1.15 -6.08
CA ILE A 30 9.40 -0.68 -4.73
C ILE A 30 9.60 -1.94 -3.89
N ASN A 31 10.83 -2.20 -3.45
CA ASN A 31 11.15 -3.40 -2.71
C ASN A 31 11.20 -3.15 -1.21
N ILE A 32 10.97 -4.23 -0.47
CA ILE A 32 11.16 -4.20 0.99
C ILE A 32 12.64 -3.97 1.29
N GLY A 33 12.89 -3.05 2.22
CA GLY A 33 14.24 -2.63 2.59
C GLY A 33 14.78 -1.50 1.72
N ASP A 34 14.07 -1.08 0.67
CA ASP A 34 14.41 0.14 -0.04
C ASP A 34 14.30 1.34 0.92
N TYR A 35 15.24 2.28 0.81
CA TYR A 35 15.21 3.52 1.55
C TYR A 35 15.28 4.73 0.60
N GLY A 36 14.70 5.84 1.02
CA GLY A 36 14.59 7.01 0.17
C GLY A 36 13.71 8.11 0.76
N THR A 37 13.16 8.95 -0.09
CA THR A 37 12.27 10.06 0.29
C THR A 37 10.95 10.01 -0.47
N VAL A 38 9.97 10.79 -0.03
CA VAL A 38 8.71 10.98 -0.77
C VAL A 38 8.74 12.34 -1.43
N ASN A 39 8.56 12.37 -2.74
CA ASN A 39 8.48 13.60 -3.51
C ASN A 39 7.25 14.40 -3.06
N GLN A 40 7.46 15.64 -2.63
CA GLN A 40 6.37 16.47 -2.08
C GLN A 40 5.32 16.86 -3.13
N ASP A 41 5.69 16.94 -4.40
CA ASP A 41 4.81 17.36 -5.49
C ASP A 41 4.02 16.19 -6.08
N THR A 42 4.64 15.01 -6.23
CA THR A 42 3.99 13.84 -6.83
C THR A 42 3.44 12.87 -5.80
N GLY A 43 3.97 12.86 -4.58
CA GLY A 43 3.66 11.86 -3.56
C GLY A 43 4.23 10.48 -3.84
N GLU A 44 5.11 10.35 -4.83
CA GLU A 44 5.80 9.10 -5.16
C GLU A 44 7.02 8.88 -4.27
N PHE A 45 7.33 7.62 -4.00
CA PHE A 45 8.54 7.24 -3.29
C PHE A 45 9.74 7.21 -4.26
N GLU A 46 10.78 7.94 -3.90
CA GLU A 46 12.05 8.02 -4.63
C GLU A 46 13.08 7.15 -3.92
N CYS A 47 13.29 5.94 -4.44
CA CYS A 47 14.28 5.00 -3.92
C CYS A 47 15.70 5.52 -4.18
N GLU A 48 16.51 5.56 -3.13
CA GLU A 48 17.91 6.02 -3.15
C GLU A 48 18.90 4.88 -2.85
N GLY A 49 18.41 3.76 -2.34
CA GLY A 49 19.19 2.56 -2.09
C GLY A 49 18.39 1.50 -1.35
N SER A 50 19.07 0.44 -0.91
CA SER A 50 18.46 -0.66 -0.17
C SER A 50 19.31 -1.07 1.01
N ILE A 51 18.68 -1.45 2.13
CA ILE A 51 19.36 -2.01 3.31
C ILE A 51 19.96 -3.40 3.04
N TYR A 52 19.62 -4.01 1.90
CA TYR A 52 20.23 -5.25 1.40
C TYR A 52 21.36 -4.98 0.39
N GLY A 53 21.62 -3.71 0.06
CA GLY A 53 22.65 -3.30 -0.89
C GLY A 53 24.07 -3.37 -0.32
N ASP A 54 25.06 -3.17 -1.21
CA ASP A 54 26.49 -3.29 -0.90
C ASP A 54 26.94 -2.40 0.26
N SER A 55 26.30 -1.23 0.41
CA SER A 55 26.58 -0.30 1.50
C SER A 55 26.35 -0.93 2.88
N PHE A 56 25.40 -1.85 3.02
CA PHE A 56 25.10 -2.54 4.28
C PHE A 56 25.78 -3.90 4.42
N GLN A 57 26.13 -4.56 3.31
CA GLN A 57 26.78 -5.89 3.33
C GLN A 57 28.08 -5.91 4.15
N ALA A 58 28.94 -4.90 3.97
CA ALA A 58 30.20 -4.83 4.71
C ALA A 58 29.99 -4.70 6.23
N THR A 59 28.94 -4.00 6.66
CA THR A 59 28.58 -3.89 8.08
C THR A 59 27.93 -5.18 8.57
N ALA A 60 27.04 -5.79 7.79
CA ALA A 60 26.42 -7.06 8.13
C ALA A 60 27.47 -8.16 8.38
N ALA A 61 28.47 -8.26 7.51
CA ALA A 61 29.59 -9.19 7.67
C ALA A 61 30.38 -8.95 8.98
N LYS A 62 30.67 -7.68 9.32
CA LYS A 62 31.33 -7.33 10.59
C LYS A 62 30.51 -7.69 11.82
N LEU A 63 29.18 -7.64 11.71
CA LEU A 63 28.25 -7.99 12.79
C LEU A 63 27.94 -9.49 12.86
N GLY A 64 28.41 -10.30 11.90
CA GLY A 64 28.06 -11.70 11.79
C GLY A 64 26.58 -11.93 11.42
N VAL A 65 25.99 -10.99 10.69
CA VAL A 65 24.58 -11.01 10.28
C VAL A 65 24.49 -11.46 8.82
N ASP A 66 23.72 -12.52 8.56
CA ASP A 66 23.42 -12.95 7.19
C ASP A 66 22.18 -12.21 6.64
N LEU A 67 22.41 -11.31 5.69
CA LEU A 67 21.35 -10.55 5.03
C LEU A 67 20.36 -11.44 4.25
N LYS A 68 20.78 -12.62 3.80
CA LYS A 68 19.90 -13.55 3.08
C LYS A 68 18.85 -14.15 4.01
N GLU A 69 19.24 -14.52 5.23
CA GLU A 69 18.33 -15.03 6.26
C GLU A 69 17.37 -13.94 6.77
N LEU A 70 17.82 -12.68 6.72
CA LEU A 70 17.03 -11.50 7.05
C LEU A 70 16.22 -10.95 5.87
N GLY A 71 16.07 -11.73 4.80
CA GLY A 71 15.28 -11.34 3.65
C GLY A 71 13.80 -11.10 3.97
N PRO A 72 13.08 -10.42 3.08
CA PRO A 72 11.64 -10.19 3.21
C PRO A 72 10.85 -11.50 3.36
N LYS A 73 9.82 -11.49 4.21
CA LYS A 73 8.98 -12.66 4.48
C LYS A 73 7.57 -12.46 3.94
N LEU A 74 6.99 -13.50 3.36
CA LEU A 74 5.58 -13.56 3.00
C LEU A 74 4.76 -13.85 4.27
N HIS A 75 3.77 -13.00 4.56
CA HIS A 75 2.94 -13.09 5.76
C HIS A 75 1.49 -13.49 5.49
N GLY A 76 1.05 -13.44 4.23
CA GLY A 76 -0.28 -13.86 3.86
C GLY A 76 -0.59 -13.61 2.40
N GLU A 77 -1.64 -14.25 1.94
CA GLU A 77 -2.23 -14.07 0.63
C GLU A 77 -3.75 -14.01 0.80
N GLU A 78 -4.40 -13.19 -0.01
CA GLU A 78 -5.85 -13.13 -0.11
C GLU A 78 -6.25 -13.32 -1.57
N LEU A 79 -7.50 -13.69 -1.84
CA LEU A 79 -7.99 -13.83 -3.22
C LEU A 79 -8.23 -12.47 -3.86
N GLU A 80 -8.73 -11.52 -3.08
CA GLU A 80 -9.04 -10.17 -3.53
C GLU A 80 -9.08 -9.19 -2.36
N ILE A 81 -8.85 -7.91 -2.66
CA ILE A 81 -9.08 -6.81 -1.71
C ILE A 81 -9.76 -5.68 -2.46
N ILE A 82 -10.78 -5.08 -1.85
CA ILE A 82 -11.42 -3.86 -2.32
C ILE A 82 -11.26 -2.80 -1.22
N VAL A 83 -10.54 -1.74 -1.52
CA VAL A 83 -10.38 -0.58 -0.65
C VAL A 83 -11.15 0.59 -1.26
N THR A 84 -12.03 1.21 -0.49
CA THR A 84 -12.74 2.42 -0.90
C THR A 84 -12.55 3.52 0.14
N SER A 85 -12.35 4.75 -0.32
CA SER A 85 -12.33 5.94 0.54
C SER A 85 -13.74 6.40 0.91
N LYS A 86 -13.88 7.32 1.87
CA LYS A 86 -15.17 7.86 2.33
C LYS A 86 -16.07 8.42 1.21
N GLY A 87 -15.51 9.00 0.15
CA GLY A 87 -16.27 9.56 -0.98
C GLY A 87 -16.82 8.51 -1.97
N MET A 88 -16.64 7.22 -1.67
CA MET A 88 -16.95 6.14 -2.59
C MET A 88 -17.55 4.94 -1.86
N THR A 89 -18.62 4.38 -2.42
CA THR A 89 -19.32 3.24 -1.86
C THR A 89 -19.34 2.10 -2.85
N ALA A 90 -18.99 0.89 -2.44
CA ALA A 90 -19.24 -0.30 -3.23
C ALA A 90 -20.72 -0.67 -3.14
N THR A 91 -21.46 -0.53 -4.24
CA THR A 91 -22.89 -0.84 -4.31
C THR A 91 -23.12 -2.31 -4.61
N LYS A 92 -22.19 -2.94 -5.33
CA LYS A 92 -22.29 -4.34 -5.70
C LYS A 92 -20.91 -4.95 -5.80
N VAL A 93 -20.73 -6.10 -5.16
CA VAL A 93 -19.51 -6.90 -5.25
C VAL A 93 -19.95 -8.33 -5.52
N GLU A 94 -19.65 -8.83 -6.71
CA GLU A 94 -19.93 -10.20 -7.12
C GLU A 94 -18.60 -10.95 -7.31
N PHE A 95 -18.53 -12.11 -6.65
CA PHE A 95 -17.46 -13.08 -6.83
C PHE A 95 -18.07 -14.31 -7.47
N SER A 96 -17.56 -14.69 -8.64
CA SER A 96 -17.96 -15.97 -9.25
C SER A 96 -17.06 -17.09 -8.71
N PRO A 97 -17.63 -18.16 -8.13
CA PRO A 97 -16.84 -19.25 -7.57
C PRO A 97 -16.12 -20.03 -8.67
N GLN A 98 -14.90 -20.48 -8.35
CA GLN A 98 -14.16 -21.46 -9.15
C GLN A 98 -14.86 -22.82 -9.05
N ALA A 99 -15.74 -23.15 -10.00
CA ALA A 99 -16.30 -24.49 -10.13
C ALA A 99 -15.43 -25.33 -11.07
N GLY A 100 -14.72 -26.31 -10.49
CA GLY A 100 -13.96 -27.31 -11.23
C GLY A 100 -14.86 -28.35 -11.92
N PHE A 101 -14.49 -28.71 -13.15
CA PHE A 101 -15.05 -29.76 -14.03
C PHE A 101 -16.56 -29.62 -14.34
N GLN A 102 -17.05 -29.32 -15.56
CA GLN A 102 -16.53 -29.35 -16.91
C GLN A 102 -16.84 -28.01 -17.61
N ASN A 103 -15.83 -27.47 -18.30
CA ASN A 103 -15.85 -26.32 -19.23
C ASN A 103 -16.06 -24.91 -18.65
N VAL A 104 -15.05 -24.51 -17.87
CA VAL A 104 -14.52 -23.14 -17.67
C VAL A 104 -15.48 -22.15 -16.99
N VAL A 105 -15.53 -22.22 -15.66
CA VAL A 105 -15.94 -21.08 -14.83
C VAL A 105 -14.69 -20.43 -14.29
N GLU A 106 -14.57 -19.18 -14.63
CA GLU A 106 -13.37 -18.40 -14.51
C GLU A 106 -13.57 -17.32 -13.45
N ALA A 107 -12.52 -16.99 -12.70
CA ALA A 107 -12.63 -16.11 -11.54
C ALA A 107 -12.99 -14.68 -11.97
N GLY A 108 -14.29 -14.39 -12.03
CA GLY A 108 -14.81 -13.08 -12.34
C GLY A 108 -15.02 -12.27 -11.07
N ILE A 109 -14.20 -11.25 -10.86
CA ILE A 109 -14.47 -10.18 -9.89
C ILE A 109 -15.32 -9.16 -10.62
N ARG A 110 -16.51 -8.85 -10.13
CA ARG A 110 -17.28 -7.68 -10.59
C ARG A 110 -17.53 -6.75 -9.42
N VAL A 111 -17.05 -5.51 -9.55
CA VAL A 111 -17.22 -4.47 -8.56
C VAL A 111 -17.95 -3.30 -9.21
N GLN A 112 -19.11 -2.95 -8.65
CA GLN A 112 -19.80 -1.72 -8.95
C GLN A 112 -19.62 -0.76 -7.79
N LEU A 113 -19.18 0.44 -8.14
CA LEU A 113 -18.88 1.49 -7.20
C LEU A 113 -19.72 2.72 -7.55
N GLN A 114 -20.13 3.45 -6.54
CA GLN A 114 -20.85 4.71 -6.68
C GLN A 114 -20.08 5.80 -5.95
N CYS A 115 -19.84 6.89 -6.66
CA CYS A 115 -19.24 8.10 -6.11
C CYS A 115 -20.34 8.93 -5.44
N GLY A 116 -20.01 9.50 -4.28
CA GLY A 116 -20.84 10.55 -3.67
C GLY A 116 -20.57 11.91 -4.30
N GLY A 117 -21.02 12.97 -3.62
CA GLY A 117 -20.69 14.36 -3.99
C GLY A 117 -19.23 14.73 -3.75
N ASP A 118 -18.53 13.99 -2.87
CA ASP A 118 -17.11 14.18 -2.58
C ASP A 118 -16.25 13.33 -3.50
N ARG A 119 -14.99 13.74 -3.67
CA ARG A 119 -14.01 12.92 -4.39
C ARG A 119 -13.73 11.62 -3.64
N GLY A 120 -13.81 10.51 -4.36
CA GLY A 120 -13.59 9.17 -3.87
C GLY A 120 -12.41 8.50 -4.59
N ALA A 121 -11.73 7.61 -3.88
CA ALA A 121 -10.73 6.70 -4.42
C ALA A 121 -11.15 5.24 -4.16
N ALA A 122 -10.83 4.37 -5.10
CA ALA A 122 -10.92 2.93 -4.96
C ALA A 122 -9.64 2.24 -5.43
N LEU A 123 -9.30 1.15 -4.74
CA LEU A 123 -8.22 0.25 -5.10
C LEU A 123 -8.75 -1.18 -5.02
N ILE A 124 -8.76 -1.88 -6.15
CA ILE A 124 -9.14 -3.30 -6.25
C ILE A 124 -7.87 -4.08 -6.55
N LEU A 125 -7.58 -5.10 -5.74
CA LEU A 125 -6.42 -5.97 -5.89
C LEU A 125 -6.89 -7.40 -6.15
N TYR A 126 -6.29 -8.05 -7.14
CA TYR A 126 -6.50 -9.48 -7.42
C TYR A 126 -5.31 -10.27 -6.92
N LYS A 127 -5.55 -11.30 -6.10
CA LYS A 127 -4.55 -12.16 -5.44
C LYS A 127 -3.40 -11.41 -4.75
N PRO A 128 -3.70 -10.45 -3.85
CA PRO A 128 -2.65 -9.72 -3.16
C PRO A 128 -1.84 -10.62 -2.21
N GLN A 129 -0.53 -10.45 -2.24
CA GLN A 129 0.46 -11.10 -1.40
C GLN A 129 1.13 -10.07 -0.49
N TYR A 130 1.15 -10.33 0.81
CA TYR A 130 1.69 -9.41 1.79
C TYR A 130 3.09 -9.81 2.19
N TRP A 131 4.04 -8.92 1.94
CA TRP A 131 5.43 -9.11 2.30
C TRP A 131 5.84 -8.07 3.34
N SER A 132 6.71 -8.43 4.28
CA SER A 132 7.30 -7.47 5.20
C SER A 132 8.72 -7.81 5.62
N LEU A 133 9.42 -6.82 6.19
CA LEU A 133 10.69 -7.03 6.86
C LEU A 133 10.50 -8.00 8.04
N PRO A 134 11.47 -8.89 8.29
CA PRO A 134 11.44 -9.72 9.48
C PRO A 134 11.61 -8.86 10.74
N HIS A 135 10.91 -9.24 11.80
CA HIS A 135 11.11 -8.68 13.14
C HIS A 135 12.36 -9.28 13.78
N ASP A 136 13.52 -8.97 13.22
CA ASP A 136 14.81 -9.51 13.65
C ASP A 136 15.70 -8.44 14.32
N PRO A 137 16.25 -8.71 15.53
CA PRO A 137 17.14 -7.78 16.23
C PRO A 137 18.45 -7.50 15.49
N GLY A 138 18.97 -8.46 14.72
CA GLY A 138 20.18 -8.32 13.90
C GLY A 138 20.00 -7.29 12.79
N LEU A 139 18.82 -7.27 12.16
CA LEU A 139 18.48 -6.24 11.18
C LEU A 139 18.45 -4.84 11.82
N TYR A 140 17.83 -4.72 12.99
CA TYR A 140 17.77 -3.45 13.71
C TYR A 140 19.18 -2.96 14.10
N LYS A 141 20.02 -3.85 14.64
CA LYS A 141 21.42 -3.55 14.99
C LYS A 141 22.22 -3.10 13.77
N LEU A 142 22.00 -3.73 12.61
CA LEU A 142 22.64 -3.34 11.36
C LEU A 142 22.30 -1.88 10.98
N LEU A 143 21.03 -1.49 11.09
CA LEU A 143 20.62 -0.11 10.80
C LEU A 143 21.25 0.89 11.77
N GLN A 144 21.40 0.52 13.05
CA GLN A 144 22.05 1.37 14.05
C GLN A 144 23.54 1.59 13.76
N GLU A 145 24.24 0.57 13.25
CA GLU A 145 25.66 0.65 12.93
C GLU A 145 25.94 1.39 11.61
N ARG A 146 24.90 1.64 10.80
CA ARG A 146 24.97 2.44 9.56
C ARG A 146 23.84 3.46 9.46
N PRO A 147 23.89 4.51 10.30
CA PRO A 147 22.90 5.56 10.28
C PRO A 147 23.01 6.46 9.04
N ASP A 148 24.22 6.71 8.53
CA ASP A 148 24.46 7.75 7.52
C ASP A 148 23.61 7.62 6.24
N PRO A 149 23.45 6.43 5.62
CA PRO A 149 22.60 6.28 4.43
C PRO A 149 21.11 6.50 4.71
N LEU A 150 20.70 6.44 5.98
CA LEU A 150 19.31 6.48 6.42
C LEU A 150 18.92 7.84 7.01
N ASP A 151 19.85 8.79 7.13
CA ASP A 151 19.57 10.10 7.71
C ASP A 151 18.49 10.82 6.91
N ARG A 152 17.39 11.18 7.59
CA ARG A 152 16.17 11.79 7.01
C ARG A 152 15.55 10.97 5.88
N LYS A 153 15.79 9.65 5.84
CA LYS A 153 15.18 8.74 4.89
C LYS A 153 14.10 7.89 5.54
N TYR A 154 13.22 7.37 4.68
CA TYR A 154 12.19 6.42 5.02
C TYR A 154 12.57 5.04 4.50
N ILE A 155 12.17 4.00 5.22
CA ILE A 155 12.42 2.60 4.84
C ILE A 155 11.09 1.95 4.48
N VAL A 156 11.07 1.23 3.37
CA VAL A 156 9.94 0.38 2.96
C VAL A 156 9.95 -0.89 3.81
N THR A 157 8.99 -1.01 4.74
CA THR A 157 8.94 -2.14 5.67
C THR A 157 7.94 -3.22 5.28
N GLU A 158 6.90 -2.86 4.52
CA GLU A 158 5.88 -3.77 4.04
C GLU A 158 5.57 -3.43 2.57
N VAL A 159 5.29 -4.42 1.74
CA VAL A 159 4.72 -4.23 0.40
C VAL A 159 3.60 -5.22 0.16
N VAL A 160 2.62 -4.81 -0.62
CA VAL A 160 1.58 -5.70 -1.16
C VAL A 160 1.88 -5.89 -2.63
N LYS A 161 2.14 -7.13 -3.03
CA LYS A 161 2.35 -7.51 -4.43
C LYS A 161 1.07 -8.11 -4.98
N CYS A 162 0.74 -7.87 -6.25
CA CYS A 162 -0.38 -8.55 -6.87
C CYS A 162 -0.17 -8.76 -8.38
N PRO A 163 -0.80 -9.79 -8.97
CA PRO A 163 -0.84 -9.99 -10.42
C PRO A 163 -1.79 -9.04 -11.14
N GLY A 164 -2.75 -8.41 -10.44
CA GLY A 164 -3.66 -7.46 -11.08
C GLY A 164 -4.20 -6.44 -10.11
N TYR A 165 -4.42 -5.23 -10.61
CA TYR A 165 -4.96 -4.12 -9.84
C TYR A 165 -5.85 -3.22 -10.68
N VAL A 166 -6.70 -2.47 -9.99
CA VAL A 166 -7.44 -1.33 -10.51
C VAL A 166 -7.35 -0.20 -9.49
N LEU A 167 -6.83 0.94 -9.93
CA LEU A 167 -6.79 2.22 -9.22
C LEU A 167 -7.82 3.14 -9.85
N TYR A 168 -8.73 3.68 -9.06
CA TYR A 168 -9.70 4.65 -9.55
C TYR A 168 -9.77 5.87 -8.64
N LEU A 169 -9.72 7.06 -9.24
CA LEU A 169 -9.96 8.34 -8.57
C LEU A 169 -11.13 9.05 -9.25
N SER A 170 -12.21 9.31 -8.52
CA SER A 170 -13.39 9.99 -9.06
C SER A 170 -13.14 11.48 -9.31
N ASN A 171 -13.98 12.08 -10.14
CA ASN A 171 -13.96 13.52 -10.44
C ASN A 171 -15.10 14.30 -9.76
N LYS A 172 -15.68 13.77 -8.66
CA LYS A 172 -16.77 14.35 -7.81
C LYS A 172 -18.20 14.27 -8.35
N THR A 173 -18.43 13.67 -9.51
CA THR A 173 -19.80 13.46 -10.01
C THR A 173 -20.45 12.27 -9.30
N ASN A 174 -21.78 12.28 -9.18
CA ASN A 174 -22.59 11.16 -8.64
C ASN A 174 -22.61 9.97 -9.63
N GLU A 175 -21.43 9.51 -10.04
CA GLU A 175 -21.26 8.51 -11.07
C GLU A 175 -21.16 7.11 -10.50
N SER A 176 -21.74 6.17 -11.24
CA SER A 176 -21.53 4.75 -11.04
C SER A 176 -20.46 4.25 -11.99
N PHE A 177 -19.48 3.54 -11.45
CA PHE A 177 -18.39 2.92 -12.19
C PHE A 177 -18.43 1.42 -11.94
N GLU A 178 -18.38 0.61 -13.00
CA GLU A 178 -18.36 -0.85 -12.92
C GLU A 178 -17.05 -1.37 -13.50
N VAL A 179 -16.41 -2.28 -12.77
CA VAL A 179 -15.21 -2.98 -13.19
C VAL A 179 -15.44 -4.46 -13.08
N GLN A 180 -14.99 -5.19 -14.09
CA GLN A 180 -15.04 -6.64 -14.10
C GLN A 180 -13.70 -7.23 -14.53
N LEU A 181 -13.12 -8.10 -13.70
CA LEU A 181 -12.09 -9.04 -14.10
C LEU A 181 -12.78 -10.26 -14.71
N GLY A 182 -12.27 -10.73 -15.82
CA GLY A 182 -12.62 -12.02 -16.42
C GLY A 182 -11.64 -12.32 -17.54
N ALA A 183 -11.55 -13.53 -18.00
CA ALA A 183 -10.63 -13.96 -19.03
C ALA A 183 -11.37 -14.00 -20.33
N ASN A 184 -10.62 -13.58 -21.31
CA ASN A 184 -11.01 -13.75 -22.68
C ASN A 184 -10.46 -15.09 -23.12
N MET A 185 -11.37 -16.05 -23.28
CA MET A 185 -11.09 -17.24 -24.08
C MET A 185 -11.26 -16.85 -25.56
N PRO A 186 -10.29 -17.12 -26.44
CA PRO A 186 -10.50 -16.96 -27.87
C PRO A 186 -11.63 -17.94 -28.30
N LEU A 187 -12.75 -17.37 -28.73
CA LEU A 187 -13.92 -18.10 -29.24
C LEU A 187 -13.62 -18.66 -30.65
N MET A 188 -12.68 -19.60 -30.77
CA MET A 188 -12.49 -20.34 -32.00
C MET A 188 -13.06 -21.76 -31.85
N PRO A 189 -14.17 -22.08 -32.54
CA PRO A 189 -14.68 -23.44 -32.54
C PRO A 189 -13.67 -24.33 -33.27
N ASN A 190 -13.19 -25.38 -32.60
CA ASN A 190 -12.25 -26.42 -33.06
C ASN A 190 -10.76 -26.30 -32.67
N VAL A 191 -10.35 -25.40 -31.77
CA VAL A 191 -8.99 -25.48 -31.21
C VAL A 191 -9.02 -26.14 -29.83
N SER A 192 -8.68 -27.43 -29.82
CA SER A 192 -8.43 -28.25 -28.63
C SER A 192 -7.16 -27.79 -27.90
N VAL A 193 -7.32 -27.47 -26.61
CA VAL A 193 -6.36 -27.63 -25.50
C VAL A 193 -4.97 -27.01 -25.69
N GLY A 194 -4.75 -25.84 -25.04
CA GLY A 194 -3.42 -25.25 -24.83
C GLY A 194 -3.37 -23.72 -24.73
N GLY A 195 -4.47 -23.02 -25.03
CA GLY A 195 -4.51 -21.55 -24.99
C GLY A 195 -4.41 -21.02 -23.56
N GLN A 196 -3.37 -20.23 -23.29
CA GLN A 196 -3.18 -19.54 -22.02
C GLN A 196 -4.33 -18.53 -21.83
N SER A 197 -5.22 -18.81 -20.87
CA SER A 197 -6.31 -17.91 -20.51
C SER A 197 -5.75 -16.61 -19.94
N THR A 198 -5.91 -15.50 -20.65
CA THR A 198 -5.49 -14.17 -20.18
C THR A 198 -6.65 -13.50 -19.45
N LEU A 199 -6.52 -13.31 -18.14
CA LEU A 199 -7.39 -12.44 -17.35
C LEU A 199 -7.31 -11.03 -17.91
N ASN A 200 -8.42 -10.31 -18.05
CA ASN A 200 -8.48 -8.92 -18.52
C ASN A 200 -9.49 -8.13 -17.68
N TRP A 201 -9.14 -6.87 -17.40
CA TRP A 201 -10.08 -5.94 -16.79
C TRP A 201 -10.97 -5.30 -17.87
N SER A 202 -12.27 -5.30 -17.65
CA SER A 202 -13.27 -4.59 -18.44
C SER A 202 -13.97 -3.55 -17.55
N GLU A 203 -14.42 -2.46 -18.16
CA GLU A 203 -15.01 -1.33 -17.44
C GLU A 203 -16.24 -0.79 -18.16
N LYS A 204 -17.18 -0.25 -17.41
CA LYS A 204 -18.26 0.57 -17.95
C LYS A 204 -18.24 1.93 -17.27
N VAL A 205 -18.10 2.96 -18.11
CA VAL A 205 -18.24 4.39 -17.76
C VAL A 205 -17.34 4.83 -16.61
N ALA A 206 -16.19 5.41 -16.95
CA ALA A 206 -15.32 6.11 -16.00
C ALA A 206 -15.07 7.53 -16.50
N THR A 207 -15.54 8.55 -15.80
CA THR A 207 -15.13 9.95 -16.08
C THR A 207 -14.00 10.43 -15.15
N GLY A 208 -13.61 9.59 -14.19
CA GLY A 208 -12.45 9.76 -13.33
C GLY A 208 -11.14 9.24 -13.95
N ILE A 209 -10.10 9.19 -13.12
CA ILE A 209 -8.80 8.62 -13.51
C ILE A 209 -8.82 7.15 -13.16
N LEU A 210 -8.56 6.33 -14.16
CA LEU A 210 -8.55 4.89 -14.04
C LEU A 210 -7.21 4.35 -14.52
N ARG A 211 -6.53 3.59 -13.66
CA ARG A 211 -5.34 2.83 -14.01
C ARG A 211 -5.58 1.38 -13.65
N ARG A 212 -5.25 0.47 -14.56
CA ARG A 212 -5.44 -0.96 -14.33
C ARG A 212 -4.36 -1.73 -15.05
N ALA A 213 -3.98 -2.85 -14.46
CA ALA A 213 -3.13 -3.81 -15.11
C ALA A 213 -3.42 -5.21 -14.58
N ASN A 214 -2.99 -6.18 -15.35
CA ASN A 214 -3.13 -7.60 -15.12
C ASN A 214 -1.89 -8.28 -15.70
N GLY A 215 -1.46 -9.35 -15.05
CA GLY A 215 -0.29 -10.12 -15.40
C GLY A 215 -0.44 -11.53 -14.83
N THR A 216 0.43 -12.43 -15.26
CA THR A 216 0.45 -13.81 -14.77
C THR A 216 1.10 -13.92 -13.39
N ASP A 217 2.09 -13.05 -13.12
CA ASP A 217 2.90 -13.06 -11.90
C ASP A 217 2.62 -11.85 -11.02
N ALA A 218 2.81 -12.00 -9.71
CA ALA A 218 2.63 -10.94 -8.70
C ALA A 218 3.71 -9.85 -8.80
N THR A 219 3.62 -9.05 -9.86
CA THR A 219 4.66 -8.11 -10.31
C THR A 219 4.34 -6.66 -9.97
N TYR A 220 3.08 -6.34 -9.70
CA TYR A 220 2.65 -4.98 -9.38
C TYR A 220 2.71 -4.74 -7.87
N ILE A 221 3.07 -3.53 -7.47
CA ILE A 221 3.22 -3.13 -6.07
C ILE A 221 2.29 -1.93 -5.78
N PRO A 222 0.98 -2.14 -5.64
CA PRO A 222 0.00 -1.07 -5.44
C PRO A 222 0.04 -0.42 -4.06
N LEU A 223 0.52 -1.13 -3.03
CA LEU A 223 0.59 -0.61 -1.66
C LEU A 223 1.94 -0.93 -1.03
N PHE A 224 2.45 0.00 -0.23
CA PHE A 224 3.66 -0.18 0.57
C PHE A 224 3.56 0.57 1.90
N LYS A 225 4.40 0.24 2.86
CA LYS A 225 4.46 0.92 4.15
C LYS A 225 5.83 1.52 4.36
N LEU A 226 5.83 2.82 4.65
CA LEU A 226 7.02 3.57 5.00
C LEU A 226 7.11 3.74 6.51
N LYS A 227 8.29 3.46 7.05
CA LYS A 227 8.64 3.79 8.42
C LYS A 227 9.92 4.61 8.50
N GLN A 228 10.02 5.42 9.55
CA GLN A 228 11.23 6.16 9.86
C GLN A 228 11.78 5.77 11.24
N PRO A 229 13.11 5.79 11.41
CA PRO A 229 13.69 5.65 12.73
C PRO A 229 13.22 6.80 13.63
N PRO A 230 12.89 6.53 14.90
CA PRO A 230 12.44 7.58 15.81
C PRO A 230 13.56 8.59 16.07
N ALA A 231 13.25 9.84 16.42
CA ALA A 231 14.27 10.89 16.56
C ALA A 231 15.39 10.57 17.57
N TRP A 232 15.13 9.71 18.55
CA TRP A 232 16.15 9.25 19.49
C TRP A 232 17.16 8.31 18.83
N PHE A 233 16.78 7.56 17.79
CA PHE A 233 17.65 6.64 17.06
C PHE A 233 18.98 7.30 16.65
N TRP A 234 18.92 8.56 16.22
CA TRP A 234 20.09 9.36 15.81
C TRP A 234 20.89 9.96 16.97
N LYS A 235 20.30 10.06 18.15
CA LYS A 235 20.93 10.68 19.33
C LYS A 235 21.77 9.69 20.15
N TYR A 236 21.66 8.38 19.91
CA TYR A 236 22.24 7.32 20.75
C TYR A 236 23.65 6.83 20.33
N MET A 237 24.35 7.53 19.45
CA MET A 237 25.77 7.27 19.15
C MET A 237 26.69 8.19 19.98
N PRO A 238 27.83 7.77 20.60
CA PRO A 238 28.29 6.46 21.09
C PRO A 238 28.66 6.44 22.62
N TYR A 239 27.94 7.11 23.53
CA TYR A 239 28.41 7.31 24.94
C TYR A 239 27.48 6.89 26.09
N ARG A 240 26.71 5.80 26.00
CA ARG A 240 26.07 5.24 27.21
C ARG A 240 26.28 3.75 27.40
N ARG A 241 27.36 3.44 28.12
CA ARG A 241 27.59 2.15 28.78
C ARG A 241 26.69 2.10 30.02
N GLY A 242 25.59 1.34 30.00
CA GLY A 242 24.90 0.92 31.24
C GLY A 242 23.39 1.21 31.39
N GLU A 243 22.67 1.75 30.40
CA GLU A 243 21.20 1.85 30.49
C GLU A 243 20.51 0.60 29.95
N ALA A 244 19.44 0.17 30.64
CA ALA A 244 18.64 -0.99 30.27
C ALA A 244 18.13 -0.83 28.83
N ARG A 245 18.57 -1.76 27.96
CA ARG A 245 18.16 -1.80 26.55
C ARG A 245 16.64 -1.82 26.46
N ARG A 246 16.05 -0.77 25.86
CA ARG A 246 14.69 -0.85 25.33
C ARG A 246 14.64 -2.02 24.34
N LYS A 247 13.47 -2.62 24.14
CA LYS A 247 13.30 -3.60 23.06
C LYS A 247 13.63 -2.91 21.73
N GLU A 248 14.78 -3.27 21.20
CA GLU A 248 15.42 -2.73 20.00
C GLU A 248 14.86 -3.47 18.78
N ASP A 249 13.64 -3.11 18.36
CA ASP A 249 12.99 -3.70 17.18
C ASP A 249 12.30 -2.64 16.29
N PHE A 250 11.86 -3.06 15.10
CA PHE A 250 11.11 -2.22 14.15
C PHE A 250 9.70 -1.81 14.61
N SER A 251 9.22 -2.32 15.75
CA SER A 251 7.97 -1.81 16.34
C SER A 251 8.16 -0.40 16.90
N SER A 252 9.40 -0.03 17.25
CA SER A 252 9.76 1.31 17.69
C SER A 252 9.84 2.35 16.56
N PHE A 253 9.88 1.90 15.31
CA PHE A 253 9.87 2.80 14.15
C PHE A 253 8.49 3.39 13.95
N GLU A 254 8.49 4.68 13.62
CA GLU A 254 7.27 5.48 13.47
C GLU A 254 6.77 5.42 12.03
N ASP A 255 5.45 5.38 11.86
CA ASP A 255 4.84 5.49 10.54
C ASP A 255 5.12 6.89 9.96
N VAL A 256 5.44 6.94 8.67
CA VAL A 256 5.78 8.19 7.99
C VAL A 256 4.52 8.99 7.69
N LEU A 257 4.51 10.24 8.13
CA LEU A 257 3.46 11.21 7.79
C LEU A 257 3.68 11.79 6.40
N GLN A 258 2.60 12.24 5.77
CA GLN A 258 2.66 12.89 4.46
C GLN A 258 3.51 14.18 4.54
N PRO A 259 4.40 14.44 3.55
CA PRO A 259 5.22 15.65 3.52
C PRO A 259 4.47 16.90 3.02
N TRP A 260 3.19 16.78 2.66
CA TRP A 260 2.31 17.88 2.26
C TRP A 260 1.23 18.18 3.32
N ASN A 261 0.66 19.39 3.29
CA ASN A 261 -0.48 19.75 4.15
C ASN A 261 -1.78 19.08 3.66
N TRP A 262 -2.85 19.20 4.43
CA TRP A 262 -4.12 18.60 4.07
C TRP A 262 -4.61 19.06 2.70
N LEU A 263 -4.99 18.08 1.89
CA LEU A 263 -5.59 18.32 0.58
C LEU A 263 -7.10 18.44 0.74
N ASP A 264 -7.67 19.50 0.19
CA ASP A 264 -9.11 19.63 0.05
C ASP A 264 -9.69 18.60 -0.94
N GLU A 265 -10.98 18.68 -1.20
CA GLU A 265 -11.68 17.79 -2.13
C GLU A 265 -11.15 17.87 -3.56
N ASP A 266 -10.62 19.03 -3.96
CA ASP A 266 -10.03 19.26 -5.26
C ASP A 266 -8.57 18.82 -5.35
N GLY A 267 -7.97 18.38 -4.24
CA GLY A 267 -6.55 18.02 -4.20
C GLY A 267 -5.63 19.23 -4.09
N VAL A 268 -6.19 20.40 -3.74
CA VAL A 268 -5.42 21.61 -3.48
C VAL A 268 -4.96 21.60 -2.03
N GLU A 269 -3.69 21.90 -1.84
CA GLU A 269 -3.06 21.94 -0.53
C GLU A 269 -3.54 23.19 0.23
N GLN A 270 -4.14 22.97 1.39
CA GLN A 270 -4.68 24.04 2.22
C GLN A 270 -3.61 24.56 3.18
N GLU A 271 -3.32 25.85 3.11
CA GLU A 271 -2.44 26.49 4.08
C GLU A 271 -3.13 26.57 5.44
N TYR A 272 -2.53 25.97 6.47
CA TYR A 272 -3.05 26.05 7.82
C TYR A 272 -2.71 27.42 8.43
N TYR A 273 -3.74 28.23 8.68
CA TYR A 273 -3.61 29.47 9.45
C TYR A 273 -3.72 29.17 10.95
N ASP A 274 -2.62 29.36 11.70
CA ASP A 274 -2.64 29.34 13.16
C ASP A 274 -2.94 30.75 13.71
N PRO A 275 -4.18 31.03 14.17
CA PRO A 275 -4.55 32.36 14.66
C PRO A 275 -3.78 32.77 15.92
N ARG A 276 -3.12 31.84 16.61
CA ARG A 276 -2.38 32.12 17.86
C ARG A 276 -0.96 32.65 17.63
N ARG A 277 -0.44 32.58 16.41
CA ARG A 277 0.97 32.95 16.11
C ARG A 277 1.18 34.31 15.48
N GLY A 278 0.14 35.13 15.37
CA GLY A 278 0.24 36.47 14.80
C GLY A 278 0.57 36.44 13.30
N ARG A 279 0.26 37.54 12.60
CA ARG A 279 0.35 37.62 11.13
C ARG A 279 1.77 37.28 10.65
N GLY A 280 1.89 36.24 9.81
CA GLY A 280 3.03 36.08 8.90
C GLY A 280 3.91 34.83 9.04
N ARG A 281 3.63 33.88 9.95
CA ARG A 281 4.33 32.58 9.94
C ARG A 281 3.38 31.45 9.57
N VAL A 282 3.48 30.99 8.32
CA VAL A 282 2.88 29.74 7.86
C VAL A 282 3.50 28.61 8.69
N VAL A 283 2.69 27.96 9.53
CA VAL A 283 3.11 26.80 10.29
C VAL A 283 2.72 25.57 9.50
N ARG A 284 3.71 24.77 9.08
CA ARG A 284 3.42 23.42 8.57
C ARG A 284 2.81 22.61 9.71
N GLN A 285 1.58 22.18 9.54
CA GLN A 285 0.97 21.24 10.48
C GLN A 285 1.53 19.85 10.14
N ILE A 286 2.62 19.45 10.80
CA ILE A 286 2.86 18.02 10.99
C ILE A 286 1.69 17.57 11.88
N ALA A 287 0.83 16.70 11.36
CA ALA A 287 -0.45 16.33 11.95
C ALA A 287 -0.39 16.18 13.49
N PRO A 288 -1.41 16.63 14.24
CA PRO A 288 -1.42 16.46 15.69
C PRO A 288 -1.20 14.98 16.03
N THR A 289 -0.18 14.76 16.86
CA THR A 289 0.34 13.50 17.38
C THR A 289 -0.75 12.42 17.48
N VAL A 290 -0.58 11.33 16.73
CA VAL A 290 -1.08 9.92 16.78
C VAL A 290 -2.34 9.57 17.62
N LYS A 291 -2.59 10.21 18.76
CA LYS A 291 -3.72 9.96 19.67
C LYS A 291 -5.10 10.23 19.05
N LEU A 292 -5.24 11.22 18.16
CA LEU A 292 -6.51 11.48 17.47
C LEU A 292 -6.78 10.49 16.31
N TYR A 293 -5.74 9.94 15.71
CA TYR A 293 -5.84 9.02 14.57
C TYR A 293 -6.41 7.64 14.98
N ASN A 294 -6.03 7.15 16.16
CA ASN A 294 -6.61 5.91 16.72
C ASN A 294 -8.09 6.06 17.10
N TYR A 295 -8.57 7.28 17.36
CA TYR A 295 -9.98 7.53 17.67
C TYR A 295 -10.88 7.42 16.42
N TYR A 296 -10.37 7.82 15.25
CA TYR A 296 -11.09 7.69 13.96
C TYR A 296 -11.02 6.29 13.34
N LYS A 297 -10.04 5.47 13.73
CA LYS A 297 -9.91 4.08 13.29
C LYS A 297 -11.12 3.20 13.68
N ALA A 298 -11.89 3.60 14.70
CA ALA A 298 -13.11 2.92 15.12
C ALA A 298 -14.36 3.25 14.27
N TYR A 299 -14.29 4.23 13.37
CA TYR A 299 -15.44 4.74 12.59
C TYR A 299 -15.39 4.49 11.08
N ILE A 300 -14.30 3.92 10.57
CA ILE A 300 -14.19 3.57 9.14
C ILE A 300 -14.65 2.13 8.95
N GLY A 301 -15.81 1.95 8.32
CA GLY A 301 -16.32 0.66 7.89
C GLY A 301 -15.40 0.05 6.83
N LEU A 302 -14.44 -0.75 7.26
CA LEU A 302 -13.70 -1.68 6.42
C LEU A 302 -14.64 -2.84 6.10
N VAL A 303 -15.15 -2.92 4.87
CA VAL A 303 -15.72 -4.19 4.38
C VAL A 303 -14.54 -5.08 3.99
N VAL A 304 -13.92 -5.72 4.98
CA VAL A 304 -13.02 -6.86 4.73
C VAL A 304 -13.90 -8.08 4.53
N GLY A 305 -14.20 -8.41 3.27
CA GLY A 305 -14.78 -9.70 2.93
C GLY A 305 -13.72 -10.80 3.01
N SER A 306 -13.33 -11.22 4.22
CA SER A 306 -12.48 -12.41 4.40
C SER A 306 -13.37 -13.64 4.61
N LEU A 307 -13.52 -14.45 3.57
CA LEU A 307 -14.09 -15.80 3.70
C LEU A 307 -13.00 -16.76 4.19
N ARG A 308 -12.88 -16.93 5.51
CA ARG A 308 -12.36 -18.18 6.09
C ARG A 308 -13.53 -19.11 6.35
N ALA A 309 -13.90 -19.91 5.35
CA ALA A 309 -14.88 -20.98 5.52
C ALA A 309 -14.18 -22.34 5.66
N HIS A 310 -14.36 -22.92 6.85
CA HIS A 310 -14.39 -24.34 7.19
C HIS A 310 -13.48 -25.35 6.45
N GLN A 311 -12.41 -25.73 7.14
CA GLN A 311 -11.86 -27.09 7.05
C GLN A 311 -11.79 -27.68 8.46
N GLN A 312 -12.94 -28.06 9.01
CA GLN A 312 -13.04 -29.01 10.13
C GLN A 312 -14.28 -29.87 9.91
N SER A 313 -14.15 -31.15 10.30
CA SER A 313 -15.13 -32.24 10.26
C SER A 313 -15.40 -32.90 8.90
N PHE A 314 -14.59 -33.92 8.58
CA PHE A 314 -15.09 -35.23 8.15
C PHE A 314 -14.05 -36.31 8.54
N GLN A 315 -14.15 -36.79 9.78
CA GLN A 315 -13.93 -38.19 10.09
C GLN A 315 -15.19 -38.67 10.79
N ILE A 316 -15.87 -39.62 10.16
CA ILE A 316 -16.53 -40.82 10.70
C ILE A 316 -17.14 -41.50 9.47
N GLN A 317 -16.49 -42.57 9.01
CA GLN A 317 -17.08 -43.90 8.85
C GLN A 317 -15.94 -44.91 9.01
#